data_AF-A0A7C3AKG1-F1
#
_entry.id   AF-A0A7C3AKG1-F1
#
_cell.length_a   1.000
_cell.length_b   1.000
_cell.length_c   1.000
_cell.angle_alpha   90.00
_cell.angle_beta   90.00
_cell.angle_gamma   90.00
#
_symmetry.space_group_name_H-M   'P 1'
#
loop_
_entity.id
_entity.type
_entity.pdbx_description
1 polymer ?
#
loop_
_entity_poly.entity_id
_entity_poly.type
_entity_poly.pdbx_seq_one_letter_code
_entity_poly.pdbx_strand_id
1 'polypeptide(L)'
;MFHSRTRRLLGVAIIAALAVAAFGFAAGNTVPSSRAGDGSGTVSGYTVSNIHYTLVSTNPSLIDSVSFSLDAAASDVYVSVDNGTSWTACSTSGGNNFSCDFDPNVSVQPVTSLRVVAAQ
;
A
#
# COMPACT_ATOMS: atom_id res chain seq x y z
N MET A 1 -55.24 -60.92 -20.34
CA MET A 1 -55.79 -59.63 -19.88
C MET A 1 -54.83 -58.80 -18.99
N PHE A 2 -53.60 -59.27 -18.68
CA PHE A 2 -52.65 -58.58 -17.78
C PHE A 2 -51.64 -57.63 -18.46
N HIS A 3 -51.32 -57.82 -19.75
CA HIS A 3 -50.30 -57.00 -20.45
C HIS A 3 -50.67 -55.51 -20.61
N SER A 4 -51.95 -55.16 -20.72
CA SER A 4 -52.39 -53.77 -20.91
C SER A 4 -52.34 -52.94 -19.62
N ARG A 5 -52.49 -53.58 -18.45
CA ARG A 5 -52.40 -52.91 -17.13
C ARG A 5 -50.96 -52.61 -16.76
N THR A 6 -50.04 -53.55 -17.00
CA THR A 6 -48.60 -53.34 -16.76
C THR A 6 -48.02 -52.24 -17.64
N ARG A 7 -48.45 -52.16 -18.91
CA ARG A 7 -48.00 -51.11 -19.85
C ARG A 7 -48.49 -49.71 -19.44
N ARG A 8 -49.69 -49.62 -18.86
CA ARG A 8 -50.23 -48.36 -18.32
C ARG A 8 -49.49 -47.90 -17.07
N LEU A 9 -49.20 -48.81 -16.14
CA LEU A 9 -48.44 -48.50 -14.93
C LEU A 9 -47.01 -48.04 -15.27
N LEU A 10 -46.36 -48.68 -16.25
CA LEU A 10 -45.04 -48.27 -16.72
C LEU A 10 -45.08 -46.86 -17.33
N GLY A 11 -46.11 -46.54 -18.12
CA GLY A 11 -46.29 -45.20 -18.67
C GLY A 11 -46.48 -44.12 -17.60
N VAL A 12 -47.27 -44.40 -16.57
CA VAL A 12 -47.46 -43.48 -15.43
C VAL A 12 -46.17 -43.28 -14.64
N ALA A 13 -45.40 -44.35 -14.41
CA ALA A 13 -44.12 -44.27 -13.72
C ALA A 13 -43.09 -43.44 -14.50
N ILE A 14 -43.04 -43.59 -15.84
CA ILE A 14 -42.17 -42.79 -16.70
C ILE A 14 -42.57 -41.31 -16.69
N ILE A 15 -43.87 -41.00 -16.79
CA ILE A 15 -44.36 -39.61 -16.74
C ILE A 15 -44.07 -38.99 -15.37
N ALA A 16 -44.27 -39.73 -14.29
CA ALA A 16 -43.95 -39.28 -12.93
C ALA A 16 -42.43 -39.01 -12.78
N ALA A 17 -41.58 -39.90 -13.28
CA ALA A 17 -40.12 -39.71 -13.25
C ALA A 17 -39.68 -38.50 -14.07
N LEU A 18 -40.28 -38.27 -15.25
CA LEU A 18 -40.01 -37.09 -16.08
C LEU A 18 -40.50 -35.80 -15.43
N ALA A 19 -41.65 -35.83 -14.74
CA ALA A 19 -42.17 -34.67 -14.00
C ALA A 19 -41.27 -34.28 -12.82
N VAL A 20 -40.65 -35.26 -12.14
CA VAL A 20 -39.67 -35.00 -11.07
C VAL A 20 -38.32 -34.52 -11.65
N ALA A 21 -37.91 -35.04 -12.81
CA ALA A 21 -36.69 -34.59 -13.50
C ALA A 21 -36.80 -33.19 -14.11
N ALA A 22 -38.02 -32.69 -14.37
CA ALA A 22 -38.26 -31.32 -14.84
C ALA A 22 -37.96 -30.26 -13.77
N PHE A 23 -37.90 -30.64 -12.49
CA PHE A 23 -37.32 -29.81 -11.44
C PHE A 23 -35.80 -29.97 -11.48
N GLY A 24 -35.19 -29.37 -12.50
CA GLY A 24 -33.75 -29.20 -12.55
C GLY A 24 -33.31 -28.38 -11.34
N PHE A 25 -32.82 -29.05 -10.30
CA PHE A 25 -32.11 -28.41 -9.21
C PHE A 25 -30.80 -27.85 -9.78
N ALA A 26 -30.85 -26.68 -10.41
CA ALA A 26 -29.68 -25.88 -10.63
C ALA A 26 -29.20 -25.48 -9.24
N ALA A 27 -28.20 -26.21 -8.71
CA ALA A 27 -27.46 -25.76 -7.54
C ALA A 27 -26.96 -24.35 -7.88
N GLY A 28 -27.59 -23.34 -7.27
CA GLY A 28 -27.27 -21.95 -7.50
C GLY A 28 -25.89 -21.68 -6.92
N ASN A 29 -24.86 -21.79 -7.74
CA ASN A 29 -23.53 -21.33 -7.38
C ASN A 29 -23.55 -19.81 -7.39
N THR A 30 -23.99 -19.23 -6.28
CA THR A 30 -23.91 -17.80 -6.04
C THR A 30 -22.43 -17.46 -5.86
N VAL A 31 -21.82 -16.85 -6.86
CA VAL A 31 -20.49 -16.24 -6.70
C VAL A 31 -20.71 -14.99 -5.85
N PRO A 32 -20.10 -14.89 -4.65
CA PRO A 32 -20.21 -13.69 -3.84
C PRO A 32 -19.67 -12.49 -4.62
N SER A 33 -20.26 -11.31 -4.42
CA SER A 33 -19.72 -10.09 -5.00
C SER A 33 -18.27 -9.88 -4.55
N SER A 34 -17.34 -9.89 -5.50
CA SER A 34 -15.94 -9.52 -5.27
C SER A 34 -15.66 -8.16 -5.91
N ARG A 35 -14.69 -7.43 -5.35
CA ARG A 35 -14.16 -6.20 -5.96
C ARG A 35 -12.89 -6.55 -6.71
N ALA A 36 -12.86 -6.25 -8.00
CA ALA A 36 -11.68 -6.31 -8.84
C ALA A 36 -11.64 -5.04 -9.69
N GLY A 37 -10.51 -4.34 -9.71
CA GLY A 37 -10.36 -3.12 -10.47
C GLY A 37 -8.94 -2.57 -10.37
N ASP A 38 -8.53 -1.82 -11.39
CA ASP A 38 -7.31 -1.03 -11.43
C ASP A 38 -7.66 0.44 -11.22
N GLY A 39 -6.87 1.13 -10.40
CA GLY A 39 -6.98 2.57 -10.15
C GLY A 39 -5.64 3.25 -10.42
N SER A 40 -5.69 4.52 -10.84
CA SER A 40 -4.50 5.34 -11.06
C SER A 40 -4.60 6.66 -10.29
N GLY A 41 -3.47 7.15 -9.78
CA GLY A 41 -3.34 8.44 -9.13
C GLY A 41 -2.14 9.22 -9.68
N THR A 42 -2.08 10.52 -9.36
CA THR A 42 -0.91 11.35 -9.70
C THR A 42 0.18 11.13 -8.66
N VAL A 43 1.43 10.92 -9.12
CA VAL A 43 2.62 10.92 -8.25
C VAL A 43 3.34 12.26 -8.47
N SER A 44 3.39 13.07 -7.42
CA SER A 44 4.12 14.34 -7.41
C SER A 44 5.33 14.22 -6.48
N GLY A 45 6.42 14.92 -6.82
CA GLY A 45 7.55 15.08 -5.91
C GLY A 45 7.25 16.11 -4.82
N TYR A 46 8.09 16.15 -3.79
CA TYR A 46 8.05 17.17 -2.75
C TYR A 46 9.03 18.31 -3.05
N THR A 47 8.63 19.53 -2.73
CA THR A 47 9.53 20.69 -2.71
C THR A 47 10.15 20.81 -1.33
N VAL A 48 11.48 20.72 -1.24
CA VAL A 48 12.24 20.91 0.00
C VAL A 48 12.66 22.37 0.13
N SER A 49 12.44 22.97 1.29
CA SER A 49 12.81 24.37 1.59
C SER A 49 13.30 24.53 3.03
N ASN A 50 13.79 25.73 3.40
CA ASN A 50 14.23 26.07 4.76
C ASN A 50 15.26 25.09 5.37
N ILE A 51 16.19 24.60 4.55
CA ILE A 51 17.22 23.65 5.01
C ILE A 51 18.16 24.35 5.99
N HIS A 52 18.30 23.78 7.18
CA HIS A 52 19.18 24.28 8.23
C HIS A 52 19.95 23.12 8.88
N TYR A 53 21.26 23.28 9.02
CA TYR A 53 22.13 22.30 9.68
C TYR A 53 22.51 22.80 11.08
N THR A 54 22.40 21.92 12.06
CA THR A 54 22.90 22.15 13.41
C THR A 54 24.24 21.46 13.54
N LEU A 55 25.26 22.20 13.97
CA LEU A 55 26.59 21.65 14.25
C LEU A 55 26.71 21.26 15.72
N VAL A 56 27.53 20.25 16.01
CA VAL A 56 27.82 19.85 17.40
C VAL A 56 28.59 20.98 18.08
N SER A 57 28.07 21.51 19.19
CA SER A 57 28.63 22.70 19.87
C SER A 57 30.05 22.50 20.38
N THR A 58 30.40 21.27 20.78
CA THR A 58 31.75 20.90 21.26
C THR A 58 32.72 20.57 20.14
N ASN A 59 32.22 20.25 18.94
CA ASN A 59 33.04 19.99 17.76
C ASN A 59 32.30 20.39 16.47
N PRO A 60 32.46 21.64 15.99
CA PRO A 60 31.72 22.13 14.82
C PRO A 60 32.16 21.51 13.49
N SER A 61 33.14 20.60 13.47
CA SER A 61 33.44 19.76 12.31
C SER A 61 32.45 18.61 12.12
N LEU A 62 31.49 18.46 13.05
CA LEU A 62 30.43 17.46 13.04
C LEU A 62 29.05 18.14 12.96
N ILE A 63 28.16 17.51 12.20
CA ILE A 63 26.75 17.85 12.06
C ILE A 63 25.97 17.00 13.06
N ASP A 64 25.18 17.67 13.88
CA ASP A 64 24.28 17.07 14.86
C ASP A 64 22.95 16.68 14.20
N SER A 65 22.35 17.61 13.45
CA SER A 65 21.05 17.40 12.81
C SER A 65 20.85 18.28 11.58
N VAL A 66 19.85 17.94 10.77
CA VAL A 66 19.33 18.77 9.69
C VAL A 66 17.82 18.94 9.84
N SER A 67 17.34 20.17 9.67
CA SER A 67 15.92 20.49 9.61
C SER A 67 15.54 21.15 8.29
N PHE A 68 14.31 20.93 7.84
CA PHE A 68 13.77 21.48 6.59
C PHE A 68 12.24 21.45 6.59
N SER A 69 11.63 22.09 5.59
CA SER A 69 10.19 22.07 5.34
C SER A 69 9.86 21.40 4.01
N LEU A 70 8.78 20.64 3.97
CA LEU A 70 8.14 20.14 2.75
C LEU A 70 6.89 20.97 2.40
N ASP A 71 6.54 21.03 1.13
CA ASP A 71 5.33 21.71 0.64
C ASP A 71 4.03 20.93 0.89
N ALA A 72 4.13 19.65 1.21
CA ALA A 72 3.01 18.78 1.58
C ALA A 72 3.36 17.90 2.80
N ALA A 73 2.33 17.32 3.41
CA ALA A 73 2.49 16.39 4.52
C ALA A 73 3.11 15.07 4.02
N ALA A 74 4.07 14.54 4.80
CA ALA A 74 4.71 13.25 4.58
C ALA A 74 4.71 12.46 5.90
N SER A 75 4.57 11.13 5.81
CA SER A 75 4.58 10.20 6.93
C SER A 75 5.93 9.51 7.08
N ASP A 76 6.58 9.21 5.95
CA ASP A 76 7.91 8.62 5.88
C ASP A 76 8.89 9.63 5.29
N VAL A 77 9.91 10.02 6.04
CA VAL A 77 10.91 10.98 5.58
C VAL A 77 12.31 10.53 5.96
N TYR A 78 13.21 10.55 4.98
CA TYR A 78 14.61 10.16 5.11
C TYR A 78 15.52 11.18 4.44
N VAL A 79 16.70 11.36 5.04
CA VAL A 79 17.77 12.16 4.44
C VAL A 79 19.02 11.35 4.22
N SER A 80 19.80 11.75 3.23
CA SER A 80 21.15 11.28 3.01
C SER A 80 22.06 12.46 2.70
N VAL A 81 23.24 12.46 3.33
CA VAL A 81 24.29 13.48 3.13
C VAL A 81 25.51 12.93 2.39
N ASP A 82 25.45 11.65 2.00
CA ASP A 82 26.49 10.87 1.33
C ASP A 82 26.00 10.29 -0.01
N ASN A 83 25.15 11.07 -0.69
CA ASN A 83 24.58 10.78 -2.00
C ASN A 83 23.76 9.48 -2.09
N GLY A 84 23.13 9.07 -0.99
CA GLY A 84 22.24 7.92 -0.88
C GLY A 84 22.92 6.63 -0.44
N THR A 85 24.14 6.72 0.10
CA THR A 85 24.85 5.55 0.64
C THR A 85 24.28 5.16 2.01
N SER A 86 24.00 6.16 2.84
CA SER A 86 23.39 6.01 4.17
C SER A 86 22.16 6.91 4.28
N TRP A 87 21.17 6.43 5.04
CA TRP A 87 19.90 7.12 5.24
C TRP A 87 19.61 7.30 6.72
N THR A 88 19.19 8.50 7.08
CA THR A 88 18.77 8.87 8.44
C THR A 88 17.29 9.16 8.41
N ALA A 89 16.52 8.51 9.29
CA ALA A 89 15.09 8.76 9.44
C ALA A 89 14.86 10.13 10.09
N CYS A 90 13.82 10.81 9.64
CA CYS A 90 13.43 12.12 10.15
C CYS A 90 12.14 12.02 10.95
N SER A 91 11.97 12.94 11.89
CA SER A 91 10.74 13.11 12.67
C SER A 91 10.07 14.44 12.32
N THR A 92 8.74 14.48 12.37
CA THR A 92 7.97 15.71 12.20
C THR A 92 8.13 16.61 13.43
N SER A 93 8.63 17.82 13.24
CA SER A 93 8.71 18.87 14.27
C SER A 93 7.47 19.77 14.34
N GLY A 94 6.50 19.53 13.45
CA GLY A 94 5.18 20.17 13.42
C GLY A 94 4.79 20.65 12.03
N GLY A 95 3.55 20.38 11.62
CA GLY A 95 3.10 20.67 10.25
C GLY A 95 3.93 19.90 9.23
N ASN A 96 4.52 20.61 8.26
CA ASN A 96 5.37 20.01 7.22
C ASN A 96 6.87 20.24 7.51
N ASN A 97 7.25 20.46 8.77
CA ASN A 97 8.64 20.63 9.17
C ASN A 97 9.19 19.32 9.72
N PHE A 98 10.41 18.99 9.31
CA PHE A 98 11.08 17.74 9.64
C PHE A 98 12.46 18.02 10.22
N SER A 99 12.88 17.16 11.16
CA SER A 99 14.22 17.16 11.75
C SER A 99 14.79 15.75 11.71
N CYS A 100 16.03 15.62 11.32
CA CYS A 100 16.75 14.34 11.25
C CYS A 100 18.03 14.47 12.07
N ASP A 101 18.09 13.74 13.17
CA ASP A 101 19.23 13.73 14.08
C ASP A 101 20.21 12.63 13.66
N PHE A 102 21.48 12.98 13.54
CA PHE A 102 22.52 12.05 13.13
C PHE A 102 23.15 11.38 14.35
N ASP A 103 22.98 10.05 14.45
CA ASP A 103 23.62 9.23 15.46
C ASP A 103 24.31 8.01 14.81
N PRO A 104 25.65 7.95 14.79
CA PRO A 104 26.58 8.98 15.28
C PRO A 104 26.56 10.25 14.41
N ASN A 105 27.04 11.36 14.98
CA ASN A 105 27.15 12.63 14.25
C ASN A 105 28.00 12.48 12.97
N VAL A 106 27.66 13.25 11.93
CA VAL A 106 28.31 13.16 10.61
C VAL A 106 29.38 14.23 10.45
N SER A 107 30.55 13.90 9.89
CA SER A 107 31.55 14.92 9.57
C SER A 107 31.08 15.85 8.46
N VAL A 108 31.31 17.16 8.61
CA VAL A 108 30.95 18.18 7.60
C VAL A 108 31.73 18.00 6.30
N GLN A 109 32.99 17.58 6.38
CA GLN A 109 33.92 17.54 5.24
C GLN A 109 33.53 16.60 4.08
N PRO A 110 33.00 15.37 4.32
CA PRO A 110 32.52 14.50 3.25
C PRO A 110 31.14 14.91 2.67
N VAL A 111 30.41 15.84 3.29
CA VAL A 111 29.06 16.19 2.85
C VAL A 111 29.12 17.02 1.58
N THR A 112 28.69 16.41 0.47
CA THR A 112 28.70 17.03 -0.86
C THR A 112 27.31 17.31 -1.41
N SER A 113 26.28 16.68 -0.84
CA SER A 113 24.88 16.87 -1.25
C SER A 113 23.94 16.54 -0.10
N LEU A 114 22.75 17.15 -0.09
CA LEU A 114 21.61 16.70 0.70
C LEU A 114 20.59 16.06 -0.24
N ARG A 115 20.22 14.83 0.04
CA ARG A 115 19.10 14.15 -0.59
C ARG A 115 18.01 13.98 0.44
N VAL A 116 16.80 14.36 0.08
CA VAL A 116 15.59 14.14 0.89
C VAL A 116 14.67 13.21 0.11
N VAL A 117 14.17 12.18 0.77
CA VAL A 117 13.17 11.25 0.23
C VAL A 117 12.00 11.24 1.19
N ALA A 118 10.79 11.40 0.66
CA ALA A 118 9.58 11.48 1.45
C ALA A 118 8.42 10.74 0.77
N ALA A 119 7.52 10.17 1.57
CA ALA A 119 6.29 9.51 1.15
C ALA A 119 5.15 9.77 2.17
N GLN A 120 3.90 9.62 1.73
CA GLN A 120 2.70 9.79 2.56
C GLN A 120 2.07 8.44 2.90
#